data_AF-A0A848J682-F1
#
_entry.id   AF-A0A848J682-F1
#
_cell.length_a   1.000
_cell.length_b   1.000
_cell.length_c   1.000
_cell.angle_alpha   90.00
_cell.angle_beta   90.00
_cell.angle_gamma   90.00
#
_symmetry.space_group_name_H-M   'P 1'
#
loop_
_entity.id
_entity.type
_entity.pdbx_description
1 polymer ?
#
loop_
_entity_poly.entity_id
_entity_poly.type
_entity_poly.pdbx_seq_one_letter_code
_entity_poly.pdbx_strand_id
1 'polypeptide(L)'
;MAECIECGAFSKFEGGLCIDCFKKSKKKNNNVEVIEDNENGLSEKDKTYRYSMIKGRIAETLIQELFLSLKYNVFSYGMENTIPGIMELLKGVRSDVATEIRRMPDFVIQNPNTKQVYFVEVKFRASGEFKFKDLPKNYPYQNAFIILVSKKHIKCISVEELNNGEEITPTSKNYLGSRKEFELDKDVIIEFCRFAVQFFEGV
;
A
#
# COMPACT_ATOMS: atom_id res chain seq x y z
N MET A 1 39.62 20.77 -17.37
CA MET A 1 39.04 19.92 -16.31
C MET A 1 38.83 20.83 -15.11
N ALA A 2 37.72 20.72 -14.39
CA ALA A 2 37.52 21.57 -13.22
C ALA A 2 38.51 21.20 -12.11
N GLU A 3 39.09 22.20 -11.45
CA GLU A 3 40.08 22.02 -10.39
C GLU A 3 39.50 22.42 -9.04
N CYS A 4 39.94 21.73 -8.00
CA CYS A 4 39.56 21.98 -6.63
C CYS A 4 40.07 23.35 -6.19
N ILE A 5 39.18 24.19 -5.71
CA ILE A 5 39.54 25.55 -5.25
C ILE A 5 40.49 25.57 -4.05
N GLU A 6 40.65 24.47 -3.32
CA GLU A 6 41.48 24.39 -2.12
C GLU A 6 42.83 23.70 -2.35
N CYS A 7 42.93 22.76 -3.29
CA CYS A 7 44.15 21.97 -3.49
C CYS A 7 44.56 21.72 -4.95
N GLY A 8 43.81 22.26 -5.92
CA GLY A 8 44.10 22.10 -7.36
C GLY A 8 43.86 20.69 -7.93
N ALA A 9 43.49 19.71 -7.11
CA ALA A 9 43.16 18.37 -7.59
C ALA A 9 41.89 18.38 -8.47
N PHE A 10 41.69 17.33 -9.27
CA PHE A 10 40.50 17.21 -10.10
C PHE A 10 39.20 17.35 -9.27
N SER A 11 38.33 18.24 -9.73
CA SER A 11 36.98 18.47 -9.21
C SER A 11 35.95 18.13 -10.29
N LYS A 12 34.79 17.65 -9.86
CA LYS A 12 33.67 17.37 -10.76
C LYS A 12 32.91 18.63 -11.19
N PHE A 13 33.07 19.72 -10.43
CA PHE A 13 32.34 20.97 -10.62
C PHE A 13 33.32 22.15 -10.67
N GLU A 14 33.15 23.08 -11.62
CA GLU A 14 33.92 24.33 -11.66
C GLU A 14 33.62 25.15 -10.40
N GLY A 15 34.67 25.61 -9.71
CA GLY A 15 34.54 26.28 -8.42
C GLY A 15 34.23 25.35 -7.24
N GLY A 16 34.22 24.03 -7.44
CA GLY A 16 33.92 23.03 -6.40
C GLY A 16 35.15 22.49 -5.65
N LEU A 17 34.91 21.75 -4.56
CA LEU A 17 35.94 21.02 -3.83
C LEU A 17 36.09 19.59 -4.37
N CYS A 18 37.31 19.03 -4.32
CA CYS A 18 37.51 17.61 -4.50
C CYS A 18 36.93 16.81 -3.32
N ILE A 19 36.78 15.49 -3.50
CA ILE A 19 36.15 14.59 -2.52
C ILE A 19 36.86 14.66 -1.15
N ASP A 20 38.19 14.76 -1.14
CA ASP A 20 38.97 14.77 0.10
C ASP A 20 38.87 16.11 0.84
N CYS A 21 38.91 17.22 0.11
CA CYS A 21 38.69 18.57 0.66
C CYS A 21 37.27 18.73 1.20
N PHE A 22 36.26 18.21 0.49
CA PHE A 22 34.87 18.21 0.94
C PHE A 22 34.67 17.41 2.23
N LYS A 23 35.35 16.27 2.39
CA LYS A 23 35.29 15.49 3.65
C LYS A 23 36.01 16.20 4.79
N LYS A 24 37.12 16.90 4.52
CA LYS A 24 37.84 17.69 5.51
C LYS A 24 37.05 18.91 5.98
N SER A 25 36.36 19.61 5.07
CA SER A 25 35.49 20.74 5.44
C SER A 25 34.33 20.31 6.33
N LYS A 26 33.72 19.14 6.06
CA LYS A 26 32.71 18.54 6.95
C LYS A 26 33.26 18.16 8.32
N LYS A 27 34.49 17.64 8.42
CA LYS A 27 35.11 17.31 9.71
C LYS A 27 35.53 18.53 10.53
N LYS A 28 35.89 19.65 9.88
CA LYS A 28 36.23 20.90 10.58
C LYS A 28 35.02 21.60 11.18
N ASN A 29 33.84 21.39 10.60
CA ASN A 29 32.58 21.92 11.13
C ASN A 29 31.97 21.07 12.26
N ASN A 30 32.73 20.17 12.92
CA ASN A 30 32.23 19.44 14.10
C ASN A 30 32.22 20.25 15.41
N ASN A 31 32.50 21.56 15.35
CA ASN A 31 32.17 22.50 16.44
C ASN A 31 30.95 23.34 16.03
N VAL A 32 29.84 22.69 15.64
CA VAL A 32 28.55 23.39 15.55
C VAL A 32 28.01 23.50 16.96
N GLU A 33 27.74 24.74 17.37
CA GLU A 33 26.78 25.05 18.42
C GLU A 33 25.56 24.14 18.28
N VAL A 34 25.08 23.63 19.41
CA VAL A 34 23.83 22.89 19.48
C VAL A 34 22.73 23.84 19.01
N ILE A 35 22.44 23.83 17.72
CA ILE A 35 21.12 24.20 17.23
C ILE A 35 20.26 23.11 17.81
N GLU A 36 19.52 23.45 18.87
CA GLU A 36 18.38 22.67 19.31
C GLU A 36 17.44 22.58 18.12
N ASP A 37 17.65 21.57 17.27
CA ASP A 37 16.62 21.11 16.37
C ASP A 37 15.46 20.73 17.28
N ASN A 38 14.44 21.59 17.29
CA ASN A 38 13.11 21.22 17.70
C ASN A 38 12.63 20.10 16.76
N GLU A 39 13.15 18.87 16.89
CA GLU A 39 12.70 17.69 16.14
C GLU A 39 11.36 17.18 16.71
N ASN A 40 10.37 18.07 16.78
CA ASN A 40 8.97 17.71 17.01
C ASN A 40 8.32 17.25 15.70
N GLY A 41 8.98 16.34 14.95
CA GLY A 41 8.57 15.93 13.61
C GLY A 41 8.85 14.45 13.31
N LEU A 42 8.10 13.90 12.36
CA LEU A 42 8.32 12.55 11.84
C LEU A 42 9.56 12.49 10.94
N SER A 43 10.36 11.44 11.05
CA SER A 43 11.45 11.17 10.09
C SER A 43 10.88 10.92 8.68
N GLU A 44 11.69 11.13 7.63
CA GLU A 44 11.25 10.86 6.24
C GLU A 44 10.82 9.39 6.02
N LYS A 45 11.45 8.45 6.72
CA LYS A 45 11.06 7.04 6.70
C LYS A 45 9.67 6.84 7.32
N ASP A 46 9.41 7.50 8.45
CA ASP A 46 8.12 7.42 9.13
C ASP A 46 7.01 8.09 8.32
N LYS A 47 7.31 9.22 7.66
CA LYS A 47 6.38 9.88 6.73
C LYS A 47 5.98 8.93 5.61
N THR A 48 6.96 8.29 4.95
CA THR A 48 6.70 7.36 3.84
C THR A 48 5.88 6.14 4.28
N TYR A 49 6.22 5.57 5.44
CA TYR A 49 5.50 4.44 6.02
C TYR A 49 4.06 4.80 6.36
N ARG A 50 3.86 5.90 7.11
CA ARG A 50 2.52 6.38 7.50
C ARG A 50 1.70 6.75 6.27
N TYR A 51 2.29 7.37 5.26
CA TYR A 51 1.60 7.69 4.02
C TYR A 51 1.12 6.45 3.28
N SER A 52 1.92 5.38 3.25
CA SER A 52 1.52 4.10 2.65
C SER A 52 0.37 3.43 3.42
N MET A 53 0.41 3.48 4.75
CA MET A 53 -0.69 2.99 5.60
C MET A 53 -1.99 3.78 5.38
N ILE A 54 -1.90 5.11 5.24
CA ILE A 54 -3.07 5.97 4.97
C ILE A 54 -3.70 5.60 3.62
N LYS A 55 -2.89 5.37 2.57
CA LYS A 55 -3.41 4.93 1.27
C LYS A 55 -4.16 3.60 1.35
N GLY A 56 -3.63 2.64 2.14
CA GLY A 56 -4.29 1.37 2.41
C GLY A 56 -5.66 1.57 3.05
N ARG A 57 -5.72 2.33 4.15
CA ARG A 57 -6.96 2.65 4.86
C ARG A 57 -8.00 3.37 4.00
N ILE A 58 -7.56 4.31 3.16
CA ILE A 58 -8.46 5.00 2.21
C ILE A 58 -9.04 3.98 1.22
N ALA A 59 -8.21 3.08 0.68
CA ALA A 59 -8.68 2.05 -0.24
C ALA A 59 -9.64 1.06 0.43
N GLU A 60 -9.33 0.59 1.63
CA GLU A 60 -10.22 -0.27 2.44
C GLU A 60 -11.56 0.41 2.70
N THR A 61 -11.54 1.65 3.17
CA THR A 61 -12.75 2.45 3.45
C THR A 61 -13.58 2.63 2.17
N LEU A 62 -12.94 2.94 1.05
CA LEU A 62 -13.61 3.07 -0.24
C LEU A 62 -14.36 1.79 -0.64
N ILE A 63 -13.72 0.62 -0.48
CA ILE A 63 -14.33 -0.67 -0.81
C ILE A 63 -15.42 -1.05 0.19
N GLN A 64 -15.24 -0.76 1.47
CA GLN A 64 -16.27 -0.97 2.48
C GLN A 64 -17.54 -0.18 2.14
N GLU A 65 -17.40 1.13 1.89
CA GLU A 65 -18.53 1.99 1.53
C GLU A 65 -19.19 1.56 0.21
N LEU A 66 -18.40 1.07 -0.76
CA LEU A 66 -18.91 0.52 -2.00
C LEU A 66 -19.86 -0.65 -1.72
N PHE A 67 -19.42 -1.65 -0.96
CA PHE A 67 -20.27 -2.81 -0.65
C PHE A 67 -21.47 -2.45 0.23
N LEU A 68 -21.31 -1.55 1.21
CA LEU A 68 -22.42 -1.06 2.03
C LEU A 68 -23.48 -0.33 1.20
N SER A 69 -23.07 0.47 0.21
CA SER A 69 -23.99 1.16 -0.70
C SER A 69 -24.83 0.16 -1.53
N LEU A 70 -24.22 -0.99 -1.88
CA LEU A 70 -24.86 -2.13 -2.54
C LEU A 70 -25.61 -3.06 -1.57
N LYS A 71 -25.80 -2.64 -0.32
CA LYS A 71 -26.53 -3.37 0.74
C LYS A 71 -25.92 -4.70 1.16
N TYR A 72 -24.64 -4.92 0.87
CA TYR A 72 -23.91 -6.03 1.46
C TYR A 72 -23.78 -5.86 2.97
N ASN A 73 -23.77 -6.97 3.70
CA ASN A 73 -23.25 -6.97 5.05
C ASN A 73 -21.72 -7.02 4.97
N VAL A 74 -21.04 -6.06 5.58
CA VAL A 74 -19.57 -5.95 5.57
C VAL A 74 -19.07 -6.05 7.00
N PHE A 75 -18.20 -7.01 7.26
CA PHE A 75 -17.59 -7.23 8.57
C PHE A 75 -16.08 -7.06 8.45
N SER A 76 -15.49 -6.17 9.24
CA SER A 76 -14.03 -6.11 9.40
C SER A 76 -13.54 -7.43 9.97
N TYR A 77 -12.67 -8.12 9.23
CA TYR A 77 -12.12 -9.41 9.61
C TYR A 77 -10.65 -9.30 10.02
N GLY A 78 -9.92 -8.33 9.46
CA GLY A 78 -8.55 -8.05 9.83
C GLY A 78 -8.43 -7.65 11.31
N MET A 79 -7.43 -8.22 11.99
CA MET A 79 -7.25 -8.04 13.44
C MET A 79 -6.81 -6.63 13.82
N GLU A 80 -6.12 -5.93 12.92
CA GLU A 80 -5.73 -4.53 13.09
C GLU A 80 -6.91 -3.58 13.25
N ASN A 81 -8.07 -3.95 12.72
CA ASN A 81 -9.32 -3.22 12.89
C ASN A 81 -10.07 -3.62 14.17
N THR A 82 -9.80 -4.80 14.72
CA THR A 82 -10.47 -5.33 15.92
C THR A 82 -9.76 -4.95 17.21
N ILE A 83 -8.42 -4.98 17.23
CA ILE A 83 -7.62 -4.69 18.43
C ILE A 83 -6.59 -3.60 18.11
N PRO A 84 -6.77 -2.37 18.60
CA PRO A 84 -5.79 -1.31 18.43
C PRO A 84 -4.40 -1.73 18.93
N GLY A 85 -3.37 -1.46 18.13
CA GLY A 85 -1.97 -1.75 18.50
C GLY A 85 -1.54 -3.22 18.35
N ILE A 86 -2.42 -4.15 17.96
CA ILE A 86 -2.06 -5.57 17.80
C ILE A 86 -0.91 -5.77 16.80
N MET A 87 -0.88 -5.00 15.72
CA MET A 87 0.21 -5.07 14.72
C MET A 87 1.56 -4.63 15.30
N GLU A 88 1.56 -3.68 16.23
CA GLU A 88 2.78 -3.24 16.92
C GLU A 88 3.25 -4.31 17.91
N LEU A 89 2.34 -4.93 18.65
CA LEU A 89 2.64 -6.04 19.56
C LEU A 89 3.19 -7.26 18.82
N LEU A 90 2.70 -7.52 17.61
CA LEU A 90 3.19 -8.61 16.77
C LEU A 90 4.50 -8.25 16.06
N LYS A 91 4.98 -7.01 16.08
CA LYS A 91 6.21 -6.63 15.39
C LYS A 91 7.41 -7.38 15.98
N GLY A 92 8.13 -8.13 15.13
CA GLY A 92 9.27 -8.94 15.54
C GLY A 92 8.93 -10.32 16.11
N VAL A 93 7.65 -10.62 16.37
CA VAL A 93 7.20 -11.94 16.84
C VAL A 93 7.19 -12.93 15.67
N ARG A 94 7.98 -14.00 15.78
CA ARG A 94 8.08 -15.07 14.78
C ARG A 94 7.37 -16.34 15.29
N SER A 95 6.05 -16.28 15.38
CA SER A 95 5.21 -17.46 15.62
C SER A 95 4.24 -17.67 14.47
N ASP A 96 3.79 -18.90 14.29
CA ASP A 96 2.81 -19.27 13.27
C ASP A 96 1.50 -18.50 13.49
N VAL A 97 1.04 -18.42 14.74
CA VAL A 97 -0.15 -17.65 15.14
C VAL A 97 -0.01 -16.16 14.80
N ALA A 98 1.13 -15.54 15.11
CA ALA A 98 1.37 -14.14 14.74
C ALA A 98 1.37 -13.94 13.22
N THR A 99 1.79 -14.95 12.47
CA THR A 99 1.84 -14.92 11.01
C THR A 99 0.45 -15.08 10.41
N GLU A 100 -0.39 -15.94 10.97
CA GLU A 100 -1.79 -16.12 10.58
C GLU A 100 -2.61 -14.85 10.84
N ILE A 101 -2.46 -14.25 12.03
CA ILE A 101 -3.15 -13.00 12.38
C ILE A 101 -2.85 -11.89 11.37
N ARG A 102 -1.58 -11.73 10.96
CA ARG A 102 -1.17 -10.72 9.96
C ARG A 102 -1.64 -11.01 8.53
N ARG A 103 -2.14 -12.22 8.26
CA ARG A 103 -2.58 -12.67 6.94
C ARG A 103 -4.10 -12.73 6.81
N MET A 104 -4.83 -12.37 7.86
CA MET A 104 -6.29 -12.30 7.83
C MET A 104 -6.74 -11.27 6.78
N PRO A 105 -7.72 -11.62 5.93
CA PRO A 105 -8.34 -10.69 5.01
C PRO A 105 -8.95 -9.49 5.72
N ASP A 106 -9.00 -8.37 5.03
CA ASP A 106 -9.56 -7.13 5.58
C ASP A 106 -11.05 -7.29 5.92
N PHE A 107 -11.81 -7.97 5.04
CA PHE A 107 -13.25 -8.11 5.19
C PHE A 107 -13.77 -9.54 4.99
N VAL A 108 -14.87 -9.82 5.68
CA VAL A 108 -15.86 -10.81 5.28
C VAL A 108 -17.09 -10.05 4.80
N ILE A 109 -17.51 -10.31 3.57
CA ILE A 109 -18.72 -9.69 2.99
C ILE A 109 -19.77 -10.75 2.70
N GLN A 110 -21.05 -10.39 2.83
CA GLN A 110 -22.17 -11.26 2.49
C GLN A 110 -23.09 -10.59 1.47
N ASN A 111 -23.34 -11.28 0.37
CA ASN A 111 -24.29 -10.83 -0.65
C ASN A 111 -25.71 -10.83 -0.06
N PRO A 112 -26.46 -9.71 -0.17
CA PRO A 112 -27.77 -9.58 0.44
C PRO A 112 -28.83 -10.49 -0.16
N ASN A 113 -28.69 -10.84 -1.45
CA ASN A 113 -29.64 -11.63 -2.22
C ASN A 113 -29.34 -13.13 -2.09
N THR A 114 -28.10 -13.54 -2.39
CA THR A 114 -27.72 -14.95 -2.45
C THR A 114 -27.29 -15.52 -1.10
N LYS A 115 -27.01 -14.66 -0.11
CA LYS A 115 -26.44 -15.00 1.21
C LYS A 115 -25.05 -15.63 1.16
N GLN A 116 -24.42 -15.69 -0.03
CA GLN A 116 -23.05 -16.15 -0.18
C GLN A 116 -22.08 -15.21 0.54
N VAL A 117 -21.02 -15.79 1.11
CA VAL A 117 -20.03 -15.11 1.93
C VAL A 117 -18.67 -15.20 1.25
N TYR A 118 -17.93 -14.10 1.25
CA TYR A 118 -16.63 -14.01 0.61
C TYR A 118 -15.60 -13.37 1.54
N PHE A 119 -14.39 -13.92 1.51
CA PHE A 119 -13.21 -13.23 2.05
C PHE A 119 -12.72 -12.22 1.03
N VAL A 120 -12.45 -11.00 1.48
CA VAL A 120 -11.98 -9.91 0.62
C VAL A 120 -10.75 -9.27 1.25
N GLU A 121 -9.69 -9.20 0.46
CA GLU A 121 -8.47 -8.45 0.73
C GLU A 121 -8.44 -7.23 -0.20
N VAL A 122 -8.14 -6.05 0.34
CA VAL A 122 -8.02 -4.81 -0.41
C VAL A 122 -6.55 -4.43 -0.53
N LYS A 123 -6.13 -4.03 -1.73
CA LYS A 123 -4.79 -3.52 -2.00
C LYS A 123 -4.85 -2.24 -2.82
N PHE A 124 -4.15 -1.21 -2.37
CA PHE A 124 -3.82 -0.08 -3.23
C PHE A 124 -2.52 -0.34 -4.00
N ARG A 125 -2.55 -0.17 -5.32
CA ARG A 125 -1.35 -0.16 -6.18
C ARG A 125 -1.46 0.94 -7.22
N ALA A 126 -0.54 1.91 -7.14
CA ALA A 126 -0.42 2.98 -8.13
C ALA A 126 -0.17 2.45 -9.56
N SER A 127 0.55 1.34 -9.70
CA SER A 127 0.80 0.68 -10.98
C SER A 127 -0.45 0.05 -11.60
N GLY A 128 -1.47 -0.26 -10.79
CA GLY A 128 -2.61 -1.08 -11.23
C GLY A 128 -2.21 -2.51 -11.55
N GLU A 129 -1.10 -3.01 -10.98
CA GLU A 129 -0.60 -4.37 -11.16
C GLU A 129 -0.66 -5.17 -9.87
N PHE A 130 -0.99 -6.45 -9.99
CA PHE A 130 -0.93 -7.42 -8.90
C PHE A 130 -0.67 -8.83 -9.43
N LYS A 131 0.36 -9.48 -8.91
CA LYS A 131 0.85 -10.78 -9.37
C LYS A 131 0.93 -11.77 -8.20
N PHE A 132 1.01 -13.06 -8.50
CA PHE A 132 1.12 -14.11 -7.49
C PHE A 132 2.28 -13.88 -6.49
N LYS A 133 3.44 -13.39 -6.95
CA LYS A 133 4.58 -13.08 -6.07
C LYS A 133 4.32 -11.98 -5.03
N ASP A 134 3.26 -11.19 -5.22
CA ASP A 134 2.86 -10.13 -4.30
C ASP A 134 2.02 -10.70 -3.13
N LEU A 135 1.53 -11.94 -3.25
CA LEU A 135 0.92 -12.67 -2.13
C LEU A 135 2.00 -13.20 -1.17
N PRO A 136 1.73 -13.21 0.15
CA PRO A 136 2.58 -13.90 1.10
C PRO A 136 2.74 -15.39 0.75
N LYS A 137 3.95 -15.94 0.94
CA LYS A 137 4.18 -17.39 0.79
C LYS A 137 3.22 -18.18 1.67
N ASN A 138 2.55 -19.18 1.11
CA ASN A 138 1.54 -20.00 1.78
C ASN A 138 0.39 -19.15 2.35
N TYR A 139 -0.16 -18.23 1.55
CA TYR A 139 -1.33 -17.45 1.96
C TYR A 139 -2.49 -18.41 2.28
N PRO A 140 -3.08 -18.37 3.49
CA PRO A 140 -4.00 -19.43 3.92
C PRO A 140 -5.40 -19.32 3.30
N TYR A 141 -5.82 -18.13 2.86
CA TYR A 141 -7.17 -17.87 2.37
C TYR A 141 -7.26 -18.07 0.85
N GLN A 142 -7.29 -19.34 0.43
CA GLN A 142 -7.29 -19.73 -0.99
C GLN A 142 -8.57 -19.33 -1.76
N ASN A 143 -9.66 -19.12 -1.05
CA ASN A 143 -10.95 -18.67 -1.58
C ASN A 143 -11.17 -17.15 -1.46
N ALA A 144 -10.13 -16.38 -1.09
CA ALA A 144 -10.25 -14.94 -0.99
C ALA A 144 -10.21 -14.25 -2.36
N PHE A 145 -10.92 -13.13 -2.44
CA PHE A 145 -10.85 -12.18 -3.54
C PHE A 145 -9.92 -11.03 -3.17
N ILE A 146 -8.99 -10.70 -4.06
CA ILE A 146 -8.12 -9.55 -3.96
C ILE A 146 -8.72 -8.42 -4.79
N ILE A 147 -9.18 -7.37 -4.14
CA ILE A 147 -9.67 -6.15 -4.77
C ILE A 147 -8.52 -5.14 -4.86
N LEU A 148 -8.10 -4.85 -6.09
CA LEU A 148 -7.03 -3.92 -6.39
C LEU A 148 -7.60 -2.53 -6.72
N VAL A 149 -7.38 -1.58 -5.82
CA VAL A 149 -7.65 -0.16 -6.04
C VAL A 149 -6.42 0.50 -6.66
N SER A 150 -6.63 1.25 -7.73
CA SER A 150 -5.58 2.02 -8.42
C SER A 150 -6.06 3.45 -8.68
N LYS A 151 -5.22 4.27 -9.30
CA LYS A 151 -5.57 5.66 -9.68
C LYS A 151 -6.63 5.76 -10.78
N LYS A 152 -7.04 4.63 -11.38
CA LYS A 152 -7.93 4.62 -12.56
C LYS A 152 -9.08 3.65 -12.42
N HIS A 153 -8.82 2.48 -11.86
CA HIS A 153 -9.76 1.36 -11.87
C HIS A 153 -9.76 0.62 -10.55
N ILE A 154 -10.90 0.01 -10.25
CA ILE A 154 -11.05 -1.01 -9.23
C ILE A 154 -11.14 -2.36 -9.94
N LYS A 155 -10.15 -3.22 -9.71
CA LYS A 155 -10.05 -4.56 -10.30
C LYS A 155 -10.15 -5.64 -9.23
N CYS A 156 -10.44 -6.87 -9.62
CA CYS A 156 -10.63 -8.00 -8.73
C CYS A 156 -10.07 -9.28 -9.34
N ILE A 157 -9.34 -10.05 -8.55
CA ILE A 157 -8.81 -11.37 -8.90
C ILE A 157 -8.92 -12.28 -7.68
N SER A 158 -9.25 -13.55 -7.85
CA SER A 158 -9.24 -14.53 -6.75
C SER A 158 -7.83 -15.08 -6.53
N VAL A 159 -7.57 -15.60 -5.32
CA VAL A 159 -6.32 -16.30 -5.03
C VAL A 159 -6.18 -17.56 -5.89
N GLU A 160 -7.29 -18.23 -6.20
CA GLU A 160 -7.32 -19.35 -7.14
C GLU A 160 -6.88 -18.95 -8.56
N GLU A 161 -7.37 -17.84 -9.10
CA GLU A 161 -6.95 -17.30 -10.40
C GLU A 161 -5.44 -16.98 -10.40
N LEU A 162 -4.93 -16.37 -9.31
CA LEU A 162 -3.50 -16.11 -9.15
C LEU A 162 -2.66 -17.40 -9.10
N ASN A 163 -3.15 -18.46 -8.44
CA ASN A 163 -2.48 -19.77 -8.42
C ASN A 163 -2.44 -20.40 -9.82
N ASN A 164 -3.46 -20.15 -10.64
CA ASN A 164 -3.54 -20.62 -12.03
C ASN A 164 -2.69 -19.77 -13.00
N GLY A 165 -1.97 -18.77 -12.49
CA GLY A 165 -1.07 -17.93 -13.28
C GLY A 165 -1.72 -16.69 -13.89
N GLU A 166 -2.96 -16.38 -13.53
CA GLU A 166 -3.57 -15.10 -13.89
C GLU A 166 -2.94 -13.95 -13.11
N GLU A 167 -3.03 -12.75 -13.64
CA GLU A 167 -2.52 -11.54 -12.99
C GLU A 167 -3.34 -10.32 -13.37
N ILE A 168 -3.35 -9.32 -12.48
CA ILE A 168 -3.85 -8.01 -12.82
C ILE A 168 -2.72 -7.22 -13.45
N THR A 169 -2.90 -6.82 -14.71
CA THR A 169 -2.05 -5.85 -15.41
C THR A 169 -2.79 -4.53 -15.64
N PRO A 170 -2.13 -3.43 -16.06
CA PRO A 170 -2.83 -2.16 -16.29
C PRO A 170 -3.90 -2.28 -17.38
N THR A 171 -3.66 -3.11 -18.39
CA THR A 171 -4.56 -3.33 -19.55
C THR A 171 -5.54 -4.49 -19.36
N SER A 172 -5.36 -5.32 -18.33
CA SER A 172 -6.26 -6.42 -18.00
C SER A 172 -7.70 -5.92 -17.72
N LYS A 173 -8.70 -6.73 -18.04
CA LYS A 173 -10.13 -6.40 -17.90
C LYS A 173 -10.78 -7.00 -16.66
N ASN A 174 -9.99 -7.32 -15.64
CA ASN A 174 -10.41 -7.87 -14.34
C ASN A 174 -11.21 -6.84 -13.50
N TYR A 175 -12.09 -6.05 -14.10
CA TYR A 175 -12.85 -5.02 -13.41
C TYR A 175 -13.77 -5.64 -12.36
N LEU A 176 -13.85 -5.02 -11.17
CA LEU A 176 -14.71 -5.51 -10.09
C LEU A 176 -16.17 -5.63 -10.53
N GLY A 177 -16.71 -4.61 -11.23
CA GLY A 177 -18.08 -4.62 -11.76
C GLY A 177 -18.35 -5.65 -12.86
N SER A 178 -17.36 -6.42 -13.30
CA SER A 178 -17.52 -7.56 -14.22
C SER A 178 -17.58 -8.91 -13.49
N ARG A 179 -17.34 -8.95 -12.17
CA ARG A 179 -17.43 -10.17 -11.36
C ARG A 179 -18.89 -10.57 -11.18
N LYS A 180 -19.25 -11.74 -11.70
CA LYS A 180 -20.63 -12.25 -11.63
C LYS A 180 -21.00 -12.71 -10.23
N GLU A 181 -20.01 -13.18 -9.47
CA GLU A 181 -20.14 -13.67 -8.10
C GLU A 181 -20.77 -12.61 -7.19
N PHE A 182 -20.45 -11.34 -7.44
CA PHE A 182 -20.90 -10.24 -6.60
C PHE A 182 -22.18 -9.54 -7.07
N GLU A 183 -22.76 -9.89 -8.23
CA GLU A 183 -24.02 -9.29 -8.72
C GLU A 183 -24.08 -7.74 -8.59
N LEU A 184 -22.98 -7.06 -8.93
CA LEU A 184 -22.80 -5.63 -8.61
C LEU A 184 -23.56 -4.71 -9.58
N ASP A 185 -24.06 -3.60 -9.06
CA ASP A 185 -24.56 -2.49 -9.87
C ASP A 185 -23.39 -1.70 -10.47
N LYS A 186 -23.30 -1.69 -11.80
CA LYS A 186 -22.19 -1.06 -12.53
C LYS A 186 -22.13 0.45 -12.35
N ASP A 187 -23.26 1.13 -12.18
CA ASP A 187 -23.29 2.58 -12.06
C ASP A 187 -22.68 3.02 -10.73
N VAL A 188 -22.99 2.28 -9.66
CA VAL A 188 -22.36 2.46 -8.35
C VAL A 188 -20.85 2.20 -8.43
N ILE A 189 -20.41 1.13 -9.10
CA ILE A 189 -18.98 0.85 -9.28
C ILE A 189 -18.27 1.98 -10.03
N ILE A 190 -18.89 2.56 -11.06
CA ILE A 190 -18.33 3.68 -11.81
C ILE A 190 -18.18 4.92 -10.92
N GLU A 191 -19.16 5.21 -10.07
CA GLU A 191 -19.08 6.31 -9.11
C GLU A 191 -17.93 6.13 -8.12
N PHE A 192 -17.78 4.93 -7.54
CA PHE A 192 -16.66 4.62 -6.66
C PHE A 192 -15.30 4.61 -7.36
N CYS A 193 -15.25 4.28 -8.66
CA CYS A 193 -14.04 4.47 -9.46
C CYS A 193 -13.68 5.96 -9.59
N ARG A 194 -14.66 6.86 -9.70
CA ARG A 194 -14.40 8.32 -9.74
C ARG A 194 -13.88 8.82 -8.39
N PHE A 195 -14.42 8.32 -7.27
CA PHE A 195 -13.88 8.62 -5.94
C PHE A 195 -12.44 8.14 -5.80
N ALA A 196 -12.11 6.93 -6.27
CA ALA A 196 -10.72 6.44 -6.27
C ALA A 196 -9.78 7.37 -7.04
N VAL A 197 -10.20 7.86 -8.22
CA VAL A 197 -9.40 8.80 -9.02
C VAL A 197 -9.15 10.09 -8.23
N GLN A 198 -10.16 10.64 -7.54
CA GLN A 198 -10.04 11.85 -6.73
C GLN A 198 -9.14 11.64 -5.51
N PHE A 199 -9.33 10.56 -4.74
CA PHE A 199 -8.55 10.31 -3.52
C PHE A 199 -7.08 10.00 -3.79
N PHE A 200 -6.77 9.44 -4.95
CA PHE A 200 -5.41 9.06 -5.33
C PHE A 200 -4.84 9.96 -6.44
N GLU A 201 -5.39 11.15 -6.62
CA GLU A 201 -4.81 12.19 -7.47
C GLU A 201 -3.43 12.61 -6.94
N GLY A 202 -2.42 12.69 -7.80
CA GLY A 202 -1.05 13.07 -7.43
C GLY A 202 -0.26 12.03 -6.60
N VAL A 203 -0.86 10.89 -6.27
CA VAL A 203 -0.17 9.69 -5.75
C VAL A 203 0.69 9.07 -6.85
#